data_AF-D0N9E2-F1
#
_entry.id   AF-D0N9E2-F1
#
_cell.length_a   1.000
_cell.length_b   1.000
_cell.length_c   1.000
_cell.angle_alpha   90.00
_cell.angle_beta   90.00
_cell.angle_gamma   90.00
#
_symmetry.space_group_name_H-M   'P 1'
#
loop_
_entity.id
_entity.type
_entity.pdbx_description
1 polymer ?
#
loop_
_entity_poly.entity_id
_entity_poly.type
_entity_poly.pdbx_seq_one_letter_code
_entity_poly.pdbx_strand_id
1 'polypeptide(L)'
;MYEYLRDKLDGFITFTDLDAPPSVDQVCRTPMSSNKPELVIIDDYSSDKLLQKNLFSHYFTRGCHFKLSTFFLSHSYFATDNMIILNAEYVSILKANSKRDLVMVVKDFNIPGADERSIVYYYNKATESKLFVDSVKGQLRYSFDRPITILSE
;
A
#
# COMPACT_ATOMS: atom_id res chain seq x y z
N MET A 1 21.04 -4.17 1.82
CA MET A 1 19.73 -4.88 1.77
C MET A 1 19.41 -5.35 0.35
N TYR A 2 19.30 -4.45 -0.63
CA TYR A 2 18.90 -4.82 -2.00
C TYR A 2 19.88 -5.76 -2.71
N GLU A 3 21.19 -5.62 -2.49
CA GLU A 3 22.18 -6.57 -3.02
C GLU A 3 21.98 -7.99 -2.49
N TYR A 4 21.67 -8.12 -1.20
CA TYR A 4 21.34 -9.41 -0.59
C TYR A 4 20.07 -10.01 -1.18
N LEU A 5 19.02 -9.20 -1.39
CA LEU A 5 17.79 -9.65 -2.05
C LEU A 5 18.06 -10.08 -3.49
N ARG A 6 18.92 -9.36 -4.22
CA ARG A 6 19.34 -9.71 -5.57
C ARG A 6 20.04 -11.07 -5.62
N ASP A 7 20.97 -11.30 -4.71
CA ASP A 7 21.68 -12.57 -4.59
C ASP A 7 20.74 -13.74 -4.25
N LYS A 8 19.77 -13.52 -3.35
CA LYS A 8 18.86 -14.59 -2.89
C LYS A 8 17.68 -14.87 -3.81
N LEU A 9 17.29 -13.91 -4.62
CA LEU A 9 16.11 -13.99 -5.49
C LEU A 9 16.49 -13.90 -6.96
N ASP A 10 17.73 -14.27 -7.31
CA ASP A 10 18.24 -14.19 -8.67
C ASP A 10 17.31 -14.91 -9.66
N GLY A 11 17.09 -14.27 -10.82
CA GLY A 11 16.13 -14.72 -11.83
C GLY A 11 14.64 -14.58 -11.49
N PHE A 12 14.27 -14.31 -10.22
CA PHE A 12 12.88 -14.09 -9.80
C PHE A 12 12.54 -12.61 -9.62
N ILE A 13 13.48 -11.82 -9.09
CA ILE A 13 13.30 -10.37 -8.89
C ILE A 13 14.01 -9.56 -9.98
N THR A 14 13.40 -8.44 -10.35
CA THR A 14 14.02 -7.43 -11.20
C THR A 14 14.20 -6.14 -10.40
N PHE A 15 15.42 -5.61 -10.38
CA PHE A 15 15.68 -4.26 -9.90
C PHE A 15 15.65 -3.28 -11.07
N THR A 16 14.95 -2.17 -10.89
CA THR A 16 14.87 -1.08 -11.88
C THR A 16 15.85 0.02 -11.53
N ASP A 17 16.17 0.85 -12.52
CA ASP A 17 16.95 2.06 -12.30
C ASP A 17 16.23 2.99 -11.33
N LEU A 18 16.97 3.55 -10.37
CA LEU A 18 16.45 4.45 -9.35
C LEU A 18 16.20 5.86 -9.91
N ASP A 19 17.02 6.28 -10.88
CA ASP A 19 16.94 7.61 -11.49
C ASP A 19 15.90 7.66 -12.62
N ALA A 20 15.55 6.48 -13.15
CA ALA A 20 14.58 6.33 -14.24
C ALA A 20 13.63 5.14 -13.98
N PRO A 21 12.76 5.23 -12.95
CA PRO A 21 11.78 4.18 -12.68
C PRO A 21 10.84 3.98 -13.89
N PRO A 22 10.53 2.73 -14.27
CA PRO A 22 9.72 2.46 -15.45
C PRO A 22 8.27 2.89 -15.23
N SER A 23 7.56 3.13 -16.34
CA SER A 23 6.10 3.25 -16.31
C SER A 23 5.42 1.88 -16.24
N VAL A 24 4.12 1.87 -15.91
CA VAL A 24 3.29 0.66 -15.91
C VAL A 24 3.35 -0.11 -17.24
N ASP A 25 3.49 0.60 -18.37
CA ASP A 25 3.56 -0.06 -19.69
C ASP A 25 4.93 -0.71 -19.95
N GLN A 26 5.97 -0.21 -19.28
CA GLN A 26 7.36 -0.65 -19.47
C GLN A 26 7.78 -1.73 -18.47
N VAL A 27 7.14 -1.77 -17.30
CA VAL A 27 7.51 -2.70 -16.21
C VAL A 27 7.03 -4.13 -16.49
N CYS A 28 5.91 -4.30 -17.18
CA CYS A 28 5.30 -5.61 -17.41
C CYS A 28 6.16 -6.43 -18.38
N ARG A 29 6.72 -7.54 -17.89
CA ARG A 29 7.60 -8.42 -18.68
C ARG A 29 6.90 -9.68 -19.13
N THR A 30 5.86 -10.06 -18.41
CA THR A 30 5.11 -11.28 -18.64
C THR A 30 4.01 -11.01 -19.67
N PRO A 31 3.96 -11.77 -20.79
CA PRO A 31 2.92 -11.58 -21.78
C PRO A 31 1.53 -11.71 -21.15
N MET A 32 0.64 -10.78 -21.48
CA MET A 32 -0.75 -10.78 -20.97
C MET A 32 -1.48 -12.12 -21.21
N SER A 33 -1.12 -12.83 -22.27
CA SER A 33 -1.65 -14.16 -22.62
C SER A 33 -1.31 -15.25 -21.60
N SER A 34 -0.28 -15.08 -20.78
CA SER A 34 0.15 -16.07 -19.79
C SER A 34 -0.68 -16.02 -18.50
N ASN A 35 -1.47 -14.95 -18.30
CA ASN A 35 -2.31 -14.73 -17.12
C ASN A 35 -1.58 -14.84 -15.77
N LYS A 36 -0.26 -14.63 -15.75
CA LYS A 36 0.55 -14.63 -14.52
C LYS A 36 0.61 -13.20 -13.96
N PRO A 37 0.23 -12.99 -12.69
CA PRO A 37 0.37 -11.68 -12.07
C PRO A 37 1.83 -11.39 -11.72
N GLU A 38 2.19 -10.11 -11.75
CA GLU A 38 3.48 -9.59 -11.30
C GLU A 38 3.28 -8.65 -10.11
N LEU A 39 4.24 -8.64 -9.18
CA LEU A 39 4.23 -7.76 -8.01
C LEU A 39 5.29 -6.66 -8.19
N VAL A 40 4.84 -5.41 -8.14
CA VAL A 40 5.71 -4.22 -8.13
C VAL A 40 5.84 -3.73 -6.70
N ILE A 41 7.06 -3.49 -6.25
CA ILE A 41 7.35 -2.89 -4.95
C ILE A 41 8.09 -1.58 -5.19
N ILE A 42 7.49 -0.48 -4.73
CA ILE A 42 8.05 0.86 -4.79
C ILE A 42 8.48 1.20 -3.36
N ASP A 43 9.79 1.34 -3.15
CA ASP A 43 10.40 1.62 -1.85
C ASP A 43 11.20 2.92 -1.90
N ASP A 44 11.25 3.64 -0.79
CA ASP A 44 12.01 4.89 -0.60
C ASP A 44 11.63 6.09 -1.50
N TYR A 45 10.45 6.09 -2.11
CA TYR A 45 9.94 7.22 -2.92
C TYR A 45 8.92 8.11 -2.20
N SER A 46 8.77 7.95 -0.89
CA SER A 46 7.75 8.67 -0.10
C SER A 46 7.92 10.20 -0.08
N SER A 47 9.12 10.71 -0.36
CA SER A 47 9.40 12.15 -0.46
C SER A 47 9.29 12.72 -1.88
N ASP A 48 9.34 11.88 -2.93
CA ASP A 48 9.29 12.35 -4.31
C ASP A 48 7.85 12.56 -4.78
N LYS A 49 7.34 13.77 -4.56
CA LYS A 49 5.96 14.15 -4.93
C LYS A 49 5.71 14.12 -6.43
N LEU A 50 6.73 14.40 -7.25
CA LEU A 50 6.56 14.48 -8.69
C LEU A 50 6.41 13.08 -9.29
N LEU A 51 7.28 12.15 -8.88
CA LEU A 51 7.19 10.75 -9.28
C LEU A 51 5.94 10.07 -8.72
N GLN A 52 5.57 10.34 -7.46
CA GLN A 52 4.33 9.83 -6.90
C GLN A 52 3.12 10.21 -7.75
N LYS A 53 3.00 11.50 -8.07
CA LYS A 53 1.84 12.02 -8.81
C LYS A 53 1.83 11.57 -10.27
N ASN A 54 2.96 11.67 -10.98
CA ASN A 54 3.01 11.54 -12.43
C ASN A 54 3.37 10.12 -12.91
N LEU A 55 3.85 9.24 -12.03
CA LEU A 55 4.31 7.90 -12.37
C LEU A 55 3.70 6.84 -11.47
N PHE A 56 3.95 6.89 -10.16
CA PHE A 56 3.56 5.82 -9.24
C PHE A 56 2.05 5.73 -9.03
N SER A 57 1.33 6.85 -9.07
CA SER A 57 -0.14 6.87 -9.04
C SER A 57 -0.76 6.00 -10.15
N HIS A 58 -0.12 5.93 -11.32
CA HIS A 58 -0.60 5.12 -12.45
C HIS A 58 -0.56 3.62 -12.15
N TYR A 59 0.35 3.16 -11.28
CA TYR A 59 0.37 1.75 -10.87
C TYR A 59 -0.88 1.37 -10.08
N PHE A 60 -1.43 2.30 -9.31
CA PHE A 60 -2.64 2.09 -8.51
C PHE A 60 -3.93 2.26 -9.32
N THR A 61 -3.93 3.13 -10.34
CA THR A 61 -5.14 3.36 -11.15
C THR A 61 -5.30 2.41 -12.33
N ARG A 62 -4.20 1.99 -12.97
CA ARG A 62 -4.23 1.14 -14.17
C ARG A 62 -3.41 -0.14 -14.10
N GLY A 63 -2.60 -0.36 -13.05
CA GLY A 63 -1.75 -1.55 -12.93
C GLY A 63 -2.53 -2.87 -13.00
N CYS A 64 -3.74 -2.90 -12.45
CA CYS A 64 -4.60 -4.09 -12.48
C CYS A 64 -4.97 -4.55 -13.91
N HIS A 65 -5.06 -3.62 -14.87
CA HIS A 65 -5.30 -3.94 -16.28
C HIS A 65 -4.13 -4.74 -16.89
N PHE A 66 -2.93 -4.59 -16.33
CA PHE A 66 -1.71 -5.28 -16.73
C PHE A 66 -1.36 -6.45 -15.81
N LYS A 67 -2.29 -6.88 -14.95
CA LYS A 67 -2.07 -7.92 -13.93
C LYS A 67 -0.93 -7.58 -12.95
N LEU A 68 -0.73 -6.29 -12.70
CA LEU A 68 0.24 -5.80 -11.72
C LEU A 68 -0.45 -5.54 -10.39
N SER A 69 0.03 -6.21 -9.34
CA SER A 69 -0.22 -5.80 -7.96
C SER A 69 0.91 -4.86 -7.53
N THR A 70 0.60 -3.85 -6.74
CA THR A 70 1.61 -2.85 -6.34
C THR A 70 1.61 -2.65 -4.83
N PHE A 71 2.81 -2.69 -4.23
CA PHE A 71 3.07 -2.19 -2.89
C PHE A 71 3.85 -0.88 -2.97
N PHE A 72 3.36 0.14 -2.27
CA PHE A 72 4.06 1.40 -2.08
C PHE A 72 4.43 1.52 -0.61
N LEU A 73 5.73 1.46 -0.32
CA LEU A 73 6.25 1.56 1.04
C LEU A 73 6.46 3.04 1.35
N SER A 74 5.68 3.54 2.32
CA SER A 74 5.71 4.95 2.70
C SER A 74 6.03 5.15 4.17
N HIS A 75 6.87 6.14 4.45
CA HIS A 75 7.15 6.59 5.81
C HIS A 75 6.07 7.51 6.36
N SER A 76 5.20 8.07 5.52
CA SER A 76 4.17 9.01 5.96
C SER A 76 2.93 8.89 5.10
N TYR A 77 1.81 8.53 5.73
CA TYR A 77 0.51 8.52 5.09
C TYR A 77 0.16 9.92 4.55
N PHE A 78 0.35 10.97 5.37
CA PHE A 78 0.12 12.36 4.97
C PHE A 78 0.96 12.78 3.75
N ALA A 79 2.21 12.32 3.67
CA ALA A 79 3.09 12.66 2.56
C ALA A 79 2.88 11.78 1.32
N THR A 80 1.98 10.81 1.35
CA THR A 80 1.69 9.99 0.17
C THR A 80 0.68 10.71 -0.73
N ASP A 81 0.86 10.65 -2.05
CA ASP A 81 -0.09 11.26 -2.99
C ASP A 81 -1.49 10.63 -2.87
N ASN A 82 -2.53 11.48 -2.92
CA ASN A 82 -3.92 11.04 -2.74
C ASN A 82 -4.36 10.01 -3.78
N MET A 83 -3.83 10.04 -5.00
CA MET A 83 -4.17 9.05 -6.02
C MET A 83 -3.63 7.66 -5.65
N ILE A 84 -2.51 7.58 -4.94
CA ILE A 84 -2.01 6.30 -4.42
C ILE A 84 -2.90 5.82 -3.27
N ILE A 85 -3.18 6.72 -2.32
CA ILE A 85 -3.98 6.40 -1.12
C ILE A 85 -5.38 5.92 -1.48
N LEU A 86 -6.13 6.73 -2.24
CA LEU A 86 -7.55 6.49 -2.49
C LEU A 86 -7.80 5.32 -3.46
N ASN A 87 -6.79 4.91 -4.22
CA ASN A 87 -6.85 3.73 -5.09
C ASN A 87 -6.18 2.50 -4.45
N ALA A 88 -5.74 2.57 -3.19
CA ALA A 88 -5.24 1.41 -2.47
C ALA A 88 -6.38 0.53 -1.96
N GLU A 89 -6.34 -0.75 -2.29
CA GLU A 89 -7.27 -1.76 -1.76
C GLU A 89 -7.01 -2.08 -0.28
N TYR A 90 -5.74 -1.98 0.13
CA TYR A 90 -5.30 -2.22 1.49
C TYR A 90 -4.31 -1.15 1.93
N VAL A 91 -4.45 -0.70 3.17
CA VAL A 91 -3.43 0.10 3.86
C VAL A 91 -2.97 -0.65 5.09
N SER A 92 -1.67 -0.89 5.17
CA SER A 92 -1.03 -1.55 6.30
C SER A 92 -0.27 -0.54 7.14
N ILE A 93 -0.70 -0.34 8.37
CA ILE A 93 -0.13 0.62 9.31
C ILE A 93 0.72 -0.17 10.30
N LEU A 94 2.04 -0.15 10.10
CA LEU A 94 3.00 -0.74 11.04
C LEU A 94 3.20 0.19 12.25
N LYS A 95 3.59 1.43 11.97
CA LYS A 95 3.79 2.47 12.97
C LYS A 95 3.29 3.79 12.43
N ALA A 96 2.25 4.34 13.04
CA ALA A 96 1.79 5.68 12.75
C ALA A 96 2.73 6.71 13.38
N ASN A 97 3.10 7.75 12.63
CA ASN A 97 3.92 8.85 13.18
C ASN A 97 3.10 9.74 14.11
N SER A 98 1.79 9.82 13.88
CA SER A 98 0.89 10.65 14.68
C SER A 98 -0.53 10.07 14.75
N LYS A 99 -1.28 10.48 15.77
CA LYS A 99 -2.73 10.22 15.85
C LYS A 99 -3.49 10.83 14.66
N ARG A 100 -2.98 11.94 14.11
CA ARG A 100 -3.58 12.61 12.94
C ARG A 100 -3.56 11.70 11.72
N ASP A 101 -2.47 10.96 11.49
CA ASP A 101 -2.37 10.02 10.36
C ASP A 101 -3.46 8.94 10.44
N LEU A 102 -3.67 8.37 11.63
CA LEU A 102 -4.73 7.38 11.86
C LEU A 102 -6.12 7.94 11.59
N VAL A 103 -6.38 9.18 12.00
CA VAL A 103 -7.66 9.86 11.77
C VAL A 103 -7.90 10.10 10.28
N MET A 104 -6.87 10.47 9.52
CA MET A 104 -7.01 10.68 8.08
C MET A 104 -7.31 9.38 7.35
N VAL A 105 -6.66 8.28 7.73
CA VAL A 105 -6.95 6.95 7.17
C VAL A 105 -8.44 6.62 7.30
N VAL A 106 -9.05 6.81 8.48
CA VAL A 106 -10.49 6.54 8.66
C VAL A 106 -11.34 7.43 7.75
N LYS A 107 -10.98 8.71 7.60
CA LYS A 107 -11.72 9.67 6.78
C LYS A 107 -11.66 9.34 5.29
N ASP A 108 -10.50 8.90 4.81
CA ASP A 108 -10.28 8.59 3.39
C ASP A 108 -11.00 7.29 2.98
N PHE A 109 -10.99 6.27 3.85
CA PHE A 109 -11.58 4.96 3.54
C PHE A 109 -13.02 4.78 4.04
N ASN A 110 -13.51 5.69 4.89
CA ASN A 110 -14.89 5.71 5.39
C ASN A 110 -15.37 4.34 5.91
N ILE A 111 -14.57 3.71 6.77
CA ILE A 111 -14.85 2.36 7.29
C ILE A 111 -16.08 2.39 8.21
N PRO A 112 -17.15 1.62 7.93
CA PRO A 112 -18.36 1.60 8.74
C PRO A 112 -18.09 1.32 10.23
N GLY A 113 -18.64 2.17 11.10
CA GLY A 113 -18.45 2.08 12.55
C GLY A 113 -17.09 2.54 13.06
N ALA A 114 -16.10 2.74 12.18
CA ALA A 114 -14.82 3.30 12.56
C ALA A 114 -14.92 4.82 12.70
N ASP A 115 -14.37 5.32 13.79
CA ASP A 115 -14.27 6.73 14.13
C ASP A 115 -12.86 7.03 14.66
N GLU A 116 -12.60 8.29 15.00
CA GLU A 116 -11.29 8.72 15.48
C GLU A 116 -10.84 8.01 16.77
N ARG A 117 -11.79 7.56 17.61
CA ARG A 117 -11.49 6.88 18.87
C ARG A 117 -11.19 5.41 18.65
N SER A 118 -12.03 4.72 17.91
CA SER A 118 -11.92 3.29 17.61
C SER A 118 -10.67 2.97 16.80
N ILE A 119 -10.27 3.80 15.82
CA ILE A 119 -9.03 3.54 15.07
C ILE A 119 -7.79 3.60 15.97
N VAL A 120 -7.73 4.57 16.88
CA VAL A 120 -6.63 4.68 17.84
C VAL A 120 -6.65 3.51 18.81
N TYR A 121 -7.84 3.11 19.26
CA TYR A 121 -8.01 1.96 20.14
C TYR A 121 -7.53 0.66 19.48
N TYR A 122 -7.97 0.36 18.25
CA TYR A 122 -7.60 -0.84 17.52
C TYR A 122 -6.14 -0.83 17.07
N TYR A 123 -5.60 0.33 16.71
CA TYR A 123 -4.17 0.50 16.46
C TYR A 123 -3.35 0.17 17.71
N ASN A 124 -3.72 0.71 18.88
CA ASN A 124 -3.00 0.41 20.13
C ASN A 124 -3.18 -1.05 20.59
N LYS A 125 -4.31 -1.68 20.25
CA LYS A 125 -4.55 -3.11 20.49
C LYS A 125 -3.83 -4.03 19.53
N ALA A 126 -3.35 -3.55 18.38
CA ALA A 126 -2.48 -4.31 17.49
C ALA A 126 -1.12 -4.48 18.18
N THR A 127 -1.03 -5.41 19.13
CA THR A 127 0.16 -5.67 19.95
C THR A 127 1.33 -6.09 19.04
N GLU A 128 2.32 -5.21 18.87
CA GLU A 128 3.51 -5.37 17.99
C GLU A 128 3.20 -5.73 16.52
N SER A 129 1.93 -5.71 16.15
CA SER A 129 1.39 -6.10 14.86
C SER A 129 1.03 -4.86 14.07
N LYS A 130 0.86 -5.03 12.77
CA LYS A 130 0.28 -4.04 11.88
C LYS A 130 -1.25 -3.99 12.05
N LEU A 131 -1.82 -2.80 11.90
CA LEU A 131 -3.26 -2.62 11.67
C LEU A 131 -3.49 -2.53 10.17
N PHE A 132 -4.48 -3.25 9.66
CA PHE A 132 -4.88 -3.19 8.26
C PHE A 132 -6.22 -2.48 8.10
N VAL A 133 -6.29 -1.65 7.08
CA VAL A 133 -7.52 -1.15 6.50
C VAL A 133 -7.76 -1.91 5.20
N ASP A 134 -8.92 -2.54 5.09
CA ASP A 134 -9.40 -3.27 3.92
C ASP A 134 -10.55 -2.45 3.33
N SER A 135 -10.23 -1.65 2.31
CA SER A 135 -11.18 -0.72 1.69
C SER A 135 -12.19 -1.46 0.83
N VAL A 136 -11.82 -2.62 0.29
CA VAL A 136 -12.68 -3.48 -0.53
C VAL A 136 -13.85 -4.03 0.28
N LYS A 137 -13.59 -4.44 1.54
CA LYS A 137 -14.63 -4.98 2.43
C LYS A 137 -15.14 -3.95 3.45
N GLY A 138 -14.57 -2.74 3.48
CA GLY A 138 -14.92 -1.71 4.44
C GLY A 138 -14.71 -2.16 5.89
N GLN A 139 -13.52 -2.67 6.22
CA GLN A 139 -13.25 -3.20 7.56
C GLN A 139 -11.82 -2.92 8.05
N LEU A 140 -11.66 -2.88 9.38
CA LEU A 140 -10.35 -2.93 10.03
C LEU A 140 -9.96 -4.39 10.31
N ARG A 141 -8.67 -4.72 10.27
CA ARG A 141 -8.17 -6.08 10.46
C ARG A 141 -6.84 -6.08 11.20
N TYR A 142 -6.58 -7.11 12.00
CA TYR A 142 -5.24 -7.34 12.58
C TYR A 142 -4.35 -8.16 11.63
N SER A 143 -4.94 -8.93 10.73
CA SER A 143 -4.26 -9.69 9.67
C SER A 143 -5.21 -9.98 8.51
N PHE A 144 -4.72 -10.59 7.44
CA PHE A 144 -5.53 -11.03 6.31
C PHE A 144 -6.61 -12.06 6.65
N ASP A 145 -6.55 -12.69 7.83
CA ASP A 145 -7.52 -13.69 8.28
C ASP A 145 -8.32 -13.25 9.51
N ARG A 146 -7.98 -12.09 10.10
CA ARG A 146 -8.54 -11.63 11.37
C ARG A 146 -9.20 -10.26 11.24
N PRO A 147 -10.43 -10.18 10.70
CA PRO A 147 -11.20 -8.94 10.70
C PRO A 147 -11.59 -8.52 12.12
N ILE A 148 -11.79 -7.22 12.31
CA ILE A 148 -12.21 -6.62 13.58
C ILE A 148 -13.70 -6.34 13.51
N THR A 149 -14.46 -6.90 14.45
CA THR A 149 -15.85 -6.50 14.67
C THR A 149 -15.87 -5.19 15.43
N ILE A 150 -16.24 -4.11 14.75
CA ILE A 150 -16.39 -2.80 15.39
C ILE A 150 -17.76 -2.78 16.06
N LEU A 151 -17.77 -2.71 17.39
CA LEU A 151 -18.99 -2.55 18.16
C LEU A 151 -19.46 -1.11 17.98
N SER A 152 -20.63 -0.92 17.37
CA SER A 152 -21.34 0.36 17.40
C SER A 152 -21.87 0.57 18.82
N GLU A 153 -21.41 1.62 19.49
CA GLU A 153 -22.08 2.13 20.70
C GLU A 153 -23.48 2.68 20.37
#